data_AF-A0ABD7PXA9-F1
#
_entry.id   AF-A0ABD7PXA9-F1
#
_cell.length_a   1.000
_cell.length_b   1.000
_cell.length_c   1.000
_cell.angle_alpha   90.00
_cell.angle_beta   90.00
_cell.angle_gamma   90.00
#
_symmetry.space_group_name_H-M   'P 1'
#
loop_
_entity.id
_entity.type
_entity.pdbx_description
1 polymer ?
#
loop_
_entity_poly.entity_id
_entity_poly.type
_entity_poly.pdbx_seq_one_letter_code
_entity_poly.pdbx_strand_id
1 'polypeptide(L)' 'MSDALDEIFCCDSLKGVVADIPEPAAPTVYRADNGVLMMVVGLVQSEEGLGYLDQAIMHCPFCGTKLQDANAIAEKVSH' A
#
# COMPACT_ATOMS: atom_id res chain seq x y z
N MET A 1 -16.20 -9.70 -8.83
CA MET A 1 -15.34 -8.50 -8.70
C MET A 1 -13.99 -8.94 -8.18
N SER A 2 -13.28 -9.77 -8.95
CA SER A 2 -12.06 -10.47 -8.51
C SER A 2 -10.93 -10.33 -9.53
N ASP A 3 -11.27 -10.25 -10.82
CA ASP A 3 -10.29 -10.26 -11.90
C ASP A 3 -9.42 -8.99 -12.01
N ALA A 4 -9.85 -7.86 -11.45
CA ALA A 4 -9.07 -6.62 -11.47
C ALA A 4 -7.99 -6.54 -10.36
N LEU A 5 -8.02 -7.46 -9.39
CA LEU A 5 -7.04 -7.53 -8.31
C LEU A 5 -5.85 -8.43 -8.67
N ASP A 6 -6.03 -9.42 -9.53
CA ASP A 6 -5.01 -10.43 -9.82
C ASP A 6 -3.87 -9.95 -10.76
N GLU A 7 -4.01 -8.83 -11.47
CA GLU A 7 -2.94 -8.29 -12.35
C GLU A 7 -1.93 -7.37 -11.62
N ILE A 8 -2.12 -7.06 -10.33
CA ILE A 8 -1.29 -6.07 -9.60
C ILE A 8 -0.27 -6.75 -8.68
N PHE A 9 -0.44 -8.04 -8.36
CA PHE A 9 0.40 -8.72 -7.38
C PHE A 9 1.60 -9.41 -8.02
N CYS A 10 2.79 -8.85 -7.78
CA CYS A 10 4.05 -9.39 -8.27
C CYS A 10 4.56 -10.62 -7.50
N CYS A 11 3.92 -11.01 -6.39
CA CYS A 11 4.20 -12.23 -5.63
C CYS A 11 3.07 -12.56 -4.65
N ASP A 12 3.02 -13.81 -4.19
CA ASP A 12 2.01 -14.31 -3.25
C ASP A 12 2.06 -13.57 -1.89
N SER A 13 3.26 -13.19 -1.44
CA SER A 13 3.40 -12.41 -0.20
C SER A 13 2.70 -11.06 -0.28
N LEU A 14 2.76 -10.38 -1.43
CA LEU A 14 2.07 -9.11 -1.62
C LEU A 14 0.56 -9.29 -1.65
N LYS A 15 0.07 -10.32 -2.37
CA LYS A 15 -1.36 -10.66 -2.38
C LYS A 15 -1.87 -10.97 -0.97
N GLY A 16 -1.13 -11.78 -0.22
CA GLY A 16 -1.49 -12.18 1.14
C GLY A 16 -1.67 -11.01 2.10
N VAL A 17 -0.82 -9.98 2.02
CA VAL A 17 -0.88 -8.80 2.91
C VAL A 17 -1.81 -7.69 2.41
N VAL A 18 -2.38 -7.81 1.21
CA VAL A 18 -3.30 -6.82 0.64
C VAL A 18 -4.73 -7.35 0.57
N ALA A 19 -4.92 -8.59 0.13
CA ALA A 19 -6.23 -9.15 -0.19
C ALA A 19 -6.69 -10.26 0.77
N ASP A 20 -5.75 -11.01 1.37
CA ASP A 20 -6.08 -12.22 2.13
C ASP A 20 -5.96 -12.05 3.66
N ILE A 21 -6.08 -10.81 4.15
CA ILE A 21 -6.02 -10.52 5.58
C ILE A 21 -7.36 -10.83 6.25
N PRO A 22 -7.39 -11.66 7.30
CA PRO A 22 -8.60 -11.98 8.02
C PRO A 22 -9.08 -10.80 8.87
N GLU A 23 -10.38 -10.54 8.90
CA GLU A 23 -10.97 -9.61 9.87
C GLU A 23 -10.66 -10.07 11.31
N PRO A 24 -10.38 -9.15 12.25
CA PRO A 24 -10.48 -7.68 12.18
C PRO A 24 -9.18 -6.98 11.79
N ALA A 25 -8.18 -7.69 11.26
CA ALA A 25 -6.88 -7.09 10.96
C ALA A 25 -7.00 -6.12 9.77
N ALA A 26 -6.38 -4.95 9.90
CA ALA A 26 -6.29 -3.97 8.82
C ALA A 26 -5.05 -4.25 7.97
N PRO A 27 -5.13 -4.05 6.64
CA PRO A 27 -4.00 -4.24 5.76
C PRO A 27 -2.87 -3.23 6.01
N THR A 28 -1.66 -3.74 6.22
CA THR A 28 -0.45 -2.91 6.37
C THR A 28 0.02 -2.36 5.03
N VAL A 29 -0.34 -3.02 3.93
CA VAL A 29 -0.15 -2.53 2.55
C VAL A 29 -1.51 -2.37 1.92
N TYR A 30 -1.81 -1.20 1.40
CA TYR A 30 -3.13 -0.90 0.83
C TYR A 30 -3.01 0.02 -0.38
N ARG A 31 -4.05 0.01 -1.23
CA ARG A 31 -4.17 0.97 -2.32
C ARG A 31 -5.00 2.15 -1.85
N ALA A 32 -4.42 3.33 -1.78
CA ALA A 32 -5.13 4.56 -1.46
C ALA A 32 -6.10 4.94 -2.59
N ASP A 33 -7.04 5.85 -2.31
CA ASP A 33 -8.06 6.29 -3.27
C ASP A 33 -7.47 6.92 -4.54
N ASN A 34 -6.30 7.55 -4.43
CA ASN A 34 -5.54 8.07 -5.57
C ASN A 34 -4.87 6.95 -6.41
N GLY A 35 -5.04 5.70 -6.00
CA GLY A 35 -4.52 4.52 -6.66
C GLY A 35 -3.05 4.22 -6.38
N VAL A 36 -2.41 4.94 -5.44
CA VAL A 36 -1.03 4.68 -5.01
C VAL A 36 -1.02 3.52 -4.00
N LEU A 37 -0.10 2.56 -4.17
CA LEU A 37 0.16 1.56 -3.12
C LEU A 37 0.96 2.22 -1.99
N MET A 38 0.39 2.16 -0.80
CA MET A 38 0.91 2.70 0.45
C MET A 38 1.20 1.56 1.42
N MET A 39 2.14 1.79 2.33
CA MET A 39 2.45 0.88 3.43
C MET A 39 2.54 1.65 4.74
N VAL A 40 1.86 1.15 5.77
CA VAL A 40 2.01 1.60 7.15
C VAL A 40 3.41 1.19 7.62
N VAL A 41 4.26 2.18 7.93
CA VAL A 41 5.62 1.95 8.44
C VAL A 41 5.75 2.20 9.93
N GLY A 42 4.71 2.76 10.56
CA GLY A 42 4.71 2.99 11.99
C GLY A 42 3.48 3.73 12.49
N LEU A 43 3.54 4.10 13.77
CA LEU A 43 2.57 4.95 14.43
C LEU A 43 3.22 6.31 14.71
N VAL A 44 2.45 7.37 14.55
CA VAL A 44 2.89 8.74 14.84
C VAL A 44 1.88 9.42 15.75
N GLN A 45 2.37 10.04 16.82
CA GLN A 45 1.55 10.86 17.71
C GLN A 45 1.47 12.29 17.15
N SER A 46 0.27 12.77 16.88
CA SER A 46 -0.02 14.17 16.52
C SER A 46 -0.91 14.83 17.58
N GLU A 47 -1.18 16.13 17.40
CA GLU A 47 -2.14 16.88 18.21
C GLU A 47 -3.57 16.31 18.11
N GLU A 48 -3.88 15.62 17.02
CA GLU A 48 -5.20 15.01 16.76
C GLU A 48 -5.30 13.57 17.31
N GLY A 49 -4.17 12.98 17.74
CA GLY A 49 -4.14 11.64 18.32
C GLY A 49 -3.06 10.73 17.73
N LEU A 50 -3.17 9.43 18.02
CA LEU A 50 -2.28 8.41 17.47
C LEU A 50 -2.76 8.00 16.07
N GLY A 51 -1.94 8.26 15.06
CA GLY A 51 -2.21 7.92 13.67
C GLY A 51 -1.20 6.94 13.09
N TYR A 52 -1.46 6.49 11.86
CA TYR A 52 -0.50 5.72 11.07
C TYR A 52 0.44 6.64 10.29
N LEU A 53 1.70 6.24 10.21
CA LEU A 53 2.66 6.82 9.28
C LEU A 53 2.71 5.93 8.03
N ASP A 54 2.20 6.45 6.92
CA ASP A 54 2.15 5.74 5.66
C ASP A 54 3.21 6.23 4.67
N GLN A 55 3.76 5.32 3.87
CA GLN A 55 4.75 5.61 2.83
C GLN A 55 4.36 4.93 1.52
N ALA A 56 4.56 5.63 0.40
CA ALA A 56 4.34 5.05 -0.92
C ALA A 56 5.40 3.98 -1.24
N ILE A 57 4.98 2.83 -1.77
CA ILE A 57 5.90 1.75 -2.13
C ILE A 57 6.22 1.79 -3.63
N MET A 58 7.47 2.09 -3.98
CA MET A 58 7.93 2.01 -5.38
C MET A 58 8.28 0.59 -5.81
N HIS A 59 8.82 -0.20 -4.87
CA HIS A 59 9.22 -1.59 -5.09
C HIS A 59 8.51 -2.48 -4.09
N CYS A 60 8.18 -3.70 -4.51
CA CYS A 60 7.60 -4.70 -3.64
C CYS A 60 8.58 -5.01 -2.50
N PRO A 61 8.17 -4.90 -1.23
CA PRO A 61 9.04 -5.17 -0.10
C PRO A 61 9.40 -6.67 0.04
N PHE A 62 8.73 -7.55 -0.71
CA PHE A 62 8.92 -9.00 -0.62
C PHE A 62 9.81 -9.56 -1.74
N CYS A 63 9.63 -9.11 -2.99
CA CYS A 63 10.37 -9.65 -4.14
C CYS A 63 11.17 -8.61 -4.93
N GLY A 64 11.11 -7.32 -4.56
CA GLY A 64 11.87 -6.25 -5.18
C GLY A 64 11.35 -5.76 -6.54
N THR A 65 10.30 -6.38 -7.10
CA THR A 65 9.67 -5.92 -8.34
C THR A 65 9.25 -4.46 -8.22
N LYS A 66 9.59 -3.65 -9.23
CA LYS A 66 9.12 -2.26 -9.31
C LYS A 66 7.61 -2.24 -9.56
N LEU A 67 6.85 -1.69 -8.61
CA LEU A 67 5.39 -1.59 -8.63
C LEU A 67 4.92 -0.23 -9.17
N GLN A 68 5.64 0.84 -8.82
CA GLN A 68 5.28 2.22 -9.13
C GLN A 68 6.55 3.04 -9.36
N ASP A 69 6.45 4.14 -10.09
CA ASP A 69 7.55 5.09 -10.25
C ASP A 69 7.27 6.43 -9.55
N ALA A 70 8.34 7.20 -9.33
CA ALA A 70 8.27 8.45 -8.59
C ALA A 70 7.41 9.52 -9.28
N ASN A 71 7.34 9.50 -10.62
CA ASN A 71 6.53 10.46 -11.36
C ASN A 71 5.04 10.14 -11.19
N ALA A 72 4.67 8.85 -11.32
CA ALA A 72 3.31 8.38 -11.10
C ALA A 72 2.84 8.61 -9.66
N ILE A 73 3.74 8.53 -8.67
CA ILE A 73 3.43 8.90 -7.28
C ILE A 73 3.28 10.42 -7.17
N ALA A 74 4.22 11.22 -7.67
CA ALA A 74 4.17 12.68 -7.56
C ALA A 74 2.94 13.30 -8.24
N GLU A 75 2.50 12.76 -9.38
CA GLU A 75 1.27 13.19 -10.06
C GLU A 75 0.02 12.93 -9.22
N LYS A 76 0.03 11.90 -8.37
CA LYS A 76 -1.10 11.47 -7.52
C LYS A 76 -1.01 11.98 -6.08
N VAL A 77 0.14 12.51 -5.70
CA VAL A 77 0.41 13.20 -4.43
C VAL A 77 0.58 14.68 -4.76
N SER A 78 -0.47 15.27 -5.32
CA SER A 78 -0.59 16.73 -5.46
C SER A 78 -1.73 17.20 -4.56
N HIS A 79 -1.44 18.28 -3.81
CA HIS A 79 -2.19 18.93 -2.73
C HIS A 79 -3.71 18.74 -2.66
#